data_AF-A0A8I1W979-F1
#
_entry.id   AF-A0A8I1W979-F1
#
_cell.length_a   1.000
_cell.length_b   1.000
_cell.length_c   1.000
_cell.angle_alpha   90.00
_cell.angle_beta   90.00
_cell.angle_gamma   90.00
#
_symmetry.space_group_name_H-M   'P 1'
#
loop_
_entity.id
_entity.type
_entity.pdbx_description
1 polymer ?
#
loop_
_entity_poly.entity_id
_entity_poly.type
_entity_poly.pdbx_seq_one_letter_code
_entity_poly.pdbx_strand_id
1 'polypeptide(L)'
;FKNGRASVSLGYIGLHETIYALYGTETHVYDSDALRAKAIAIVQRLRDATDAWKKETGYCFSLYSTPSENLCSRFCKIDTKDFGVVAGVTDKGYSTTSFHLDVAKQVNPDDKMDFEMPYPAIAKGGFICYGESLNMQHNVEA
;
A
#
# COMPACT_ATOMS: atom_id res chain seq x y z
N PHE A 1 -8.21 -22.54 -15.43
CA PHE A 1 -7.63 -21.90 -14.24
C PHE A 1 -6.12 -22.13 -14.11
N LYS A 2 -5.60 -23.36 -14.23
CA LYS A 2 -4.15 -23.63 -14.22
C LYS A 2 -3.42 -23.10 -15.47
N ASN A 3 -2.09 -22.97 -15.38
CA ASN A 3 -1.18 -22.57 -16.48
C ASN A 3 -1.39 -21.14 -17.00
N GLY A 4 -1.60 -20.17 -16.11
CA GLY A 4 -1.60 -18.75 -16.50
C GLY A 4 -2.91 -18.18 -17.05
N ARG A 5 -3.95 -19.01 -17.25
CA ARG A 5 -5.23 -18.55 -17.83
C ARG A 5 -6.07 -17.68 -16.89
N ALA A 6 -5.93 -17.85 -15.58
CA ALA A 6 -6.64 -17.06 -14.57
C ALA A 6 -5.67 -16.67 -13.45
N SER A 7 -5.80 -15.45 -12.94
CA SER A 7 -5.03 -14.97 -11.80
C SER A 7 -5.69 -15.31 -10.46
N VAL A 8 -4.87 -15.45 -9.43
CA VAL A 8 -5.28 -15.50 -8.03
C VAL A 8 -4.58 -14.36 -7.31
N SER A 9 -5.36 -13.49 -6.68
CA SER A 9 -4.83 -12.27 -6.07
C SER A 9 -4.44 -12.49 -4.61
N LEU A 10 -3.19 -12.18 -4.28
CA LEU A 10 -2.79 -11.89 -2.89
C LEU A 10 -3.00 -10.39 -2.67
N GLY A 11 -4.04 -10.03 -1.91
CA GLY A 11 -4.34 -8.64 -1.56
C GLY A 11 -3.54 -8.17 -0.35
N TYR A 12 -3.18 -6.89 -0.31
CA TYR A 12 -2.64 -6.23 0.88
C TYR A 12 -3.19 -4.80 1.04
N ILE A 13 -3.04 -4.24 2.23
CA ILE A 13 -3.45 -2.90 2.66
C ILE A 13 -2.59 -2.49 3.87
N GLY A 14 -2.47 -1.19 4.15
CA GLY A 14 -1.94 -0.69 5.41
C GLY A 14 -0.42 -0.72 5.52
N LEU A 15 0.30 -0.50 4.41
CA LEU A 15 1.76 -0.50 4.42
C LEU A 15 2.32 0.62 5.32
N HIS A 16 1.67 1.78 5.30
CA HIS A 16 2.02 2.91 6.17
C HIS A 16 1.93 2.53 7.66
N GLU A 17 0.79 2.01 8.09
CA GLU A 17 0.55 1.58 9.46
C GLU A 17 1.48 0.45 9.87
N THR A 18 1.80 -0.46 8.93
CA THR A 18 2.76 -1.54 9.15
C THR A 18 4.15 -0.99 9.49
N ILE A 19 4.59 0.06 8.80
CA ILE A 19 5.88 0.71 9.10
C ILE A 19 5.85 1.37 10.47
N TYR A 20 4.77 2.07 10.82
CA TYR A 20 4.62 2.69 12.14
C TYR A 20 4.59 1.67 13.28
N ALA A 21 3.85 0.58 13.11
CA ALA A 21 3.77 -0.47 14.11
C ALA A 21 5.12 -1.17 14.37
N LEU A 22 5.97 -1.28 13.34
CA LEU A 22 7.26 -1.98 13.43
C LEU A 22 8.43 -1.09 13.85
N TYR A 23 8.44 0.18 13.43
CA TYR A 23 9.60 1.05 13.52
C TYR A 23 9.36 2.35 14.30
N GLY A 24 8.15 2.56 14.82
CA GLY A 24 7.78 3.78 15.55
C GLY A 24 7.17 4.85 14.65
N THR A 25 6.66 5.90 15.29
CA THR A 25 5.88 6.98 14.66
C THR A 25 6.65 8.31 14.63
N GLU A 26 7.87 8.33 15.14
CA GLU A 26 8.72 9.52 15.28
C GLU A 26 9.18 10.07 13.93
N THR A 27 9.27 9.22 12.91
CA THR A 27 9.66 9.60 11.55
C THR A 27 8.71 8.99 10.54
N HIS A 28 8.11 9.82 9.68
CA HIS A 28 7.20 9.36 8.65
C HIS A 28 7.96 8.62 7.54
N VAL A 29 7.38 7.56 6.96
CA VAL A 29 8.00 6.73 5.91
C VAL A 29 8.45 7.54 4.67
N TYR A 30 7.70 8.58 4.32
CA TYR A 30 8.06 9.56 3.29
C TYR A 30 9.37 10.30 3.59
N ASP A 31 9.63 10.67 4.85
CA ASP A 31 10.79 11.48 5.25
C ASP A 31 12.05 10.63 5.52
N SER A 32 12.01 9.32 5.28
CA SER A 32 13.12 8.41 5.59
C SER A 32 13.32 7.35 4.51
N ASP A 33 14.44 7.46 3.79
CA ASP A 33 14.85 6.46 2.80
C ASP A 33 15.02 5.07 3.42
N ALA A 34 15.46 5.00 4.68
CA ALA A 34 15.60 3.75 5.40
C ALA A 34 14.23 3.08 5.61
N LEU A 35 13.22 3.83 6.07
CA LEU A 35 11.87 3.31 6.26
C LEU A 35 11.21 2.97 4.92
N ARG A 36 11.44 3.79 3.88
CA ARG A 36 10.98 3.53 2.51
C ARG A 36 11.56 2.22 1.97
N ALA A 37 12.84 1.97 2.19
CA ALA A 37 13.48 0.70 1.82
C ALA A 37 12.87 -0.50 2.57
N LYS A 38 12.50 -0.34 3.86
CA LYS A 38 11.77 -1.38 4.61
C LYS A 38 10.38 -1.63 4.03
N ALA A 39 9.65 -0.59 3.66
CA ALA A 39 8.32 -0.69 3.06
C ALA A 39 8.38 -1.46 1.72
N ILE A 40 9.33 -1.09 0.86
CA ILE A 40 9.59 -1.78 -0.41
C ILE A 40 9.95 -3.26 -0.16
N ALA A 41 10.80 -3.55 0.82
CA ALA A 41 11.20 -4.92 1.14
C ALA A 41 10.01 -5.79 1.60
N ILE A 42 9.05 -5.23 2.34
CA ILE A 42 7.81 -5.94 2.73
C ILE A 42 7.01 -6.31 1.47
N VAL A 43 6.78 -5.36 0.57
CA VAL A 43 6.01 -5.59 -0.67
C VAL A 43 6.75 -6.59 -1.57
N GLN A 44 8.07 -6.50 -1.67
CA GLN A 44 8.89 -7.47 -2.39
C GLN A 44 8.76 -8.87 -1.81
N ARG A 45 8.76 -9.01 -0.48
CA ARG A 45 8.58 -10.32 0.17
C ARG A 45 7.22 -10.96 -0.14
N LEU A 46 6.16 -10.15 -0.26
CA LEU A 46 4.84 -10.61 -0.69
C LEU A 46 4.87 -11.05 -2.16
N ARG A 47 5.56 -10.29 -3.02
CA ARG A 47 5.76 -10.67 -4.43
C ARG A 47 6.47 -12.00 -4.55
N ASP A 48 7.56 -12.19 -3.83
CA ASP A 48 8.34 -13.43 -3.84
C ASP A 48 7.49 -14.64 -3.41
N ALA A 49 6.57 -14.44 -2.46
CA ALA A 49 5.62 -15.48 -2.06
C ALA A 49 4.67 -15.86 -3.22
N THR A 50 4.13 -14.88 -3.95
CA THR A 50 3.28 -15.17 -5.12
C THR A 50 4.04 -15.90 -6.23
N ASP A 51 5.31 -15.54 -6.46
CA ASP A 51 6.14 -16.23 -7.45
C ASP A 51 6.49 -17.67 -7.01
N ALA A 52 6.71 -17.89 -5.72
CA ALA A 52 6.93 -19.23 -5.15
C ALA A 52 5.68 -20.11 -5.32
N TRP A 53 4.50 -19.63 -4.92
CA TRP A 53 3.25 -20.39 -5.06
C TRP A 53 2.90 -20.67 -6.52
N LYS A 54 3.25 -19.76 -7.43
CA LYS A 54 3.07 -19.98 -8.87
C LYS A 54 3.91 -21.15 -9.37
N LYS A 55 5.17 -21.25 -8.94
CA LYS A 55 6.06 -22.37 -9.28
C LYS A 55 5.59 -23.69 -8.68
N GLU A 56 5.13 -23.67 -7.43
CA GLU A 56 4.71 -24.87 -6.69
C GLU A 56 3.40 -25.46 -7.22
N THR A 57 2.42 -24.61 -7.53
CA THR A 57 1.04 -25.06 -7.75
C THR A 57 0.58 -25.01 -9.22
N GLY A 58 1.29 -24.25 -10.07
CA GLY A 58 0.88 -23.96 -11.45
C GLY A 58 -0.30 -22.98 -11.59
N TYR A 59 -0.79 -22.38 -10.49
CA TYR A 59 -1.75 -21.27 -10.52
C TYR A 59 -1.04 -19.93 -10.66
N CYS A 60 -1.65 -18.98 -11.36
CA CYS A 60 -1.03 -17.68 -11.58
C CYS A 60 -1.33 -16.72 -10.42
N PHE A 61 -0.57 -16.82 -9.33
CA PHE A 61 -0.66 -15.85 -8.26
C PHE A 61 -0.09 -14.49 -8.69
N SER A 62 -0.71 -13.41 -8.19
CA SER A 62 -0.24 -12.05 -8.40
C SER A 62 -0.50 -11.19 -7.17
N LEU A 63 0.44 -10.31 -6.84
CA LEU A 63 0.27 -9.34 -5.78
C LEU A 63 -0.65 -8.20 -6.23
N TYR A 64 -1.69 -7.91 -5.45
CA TYR A 64 -2.77 -6.99 -5.78
C TYR A 64 -2.93 -5.91 -4.71
N SER A 65 -2.88 -4.65 -5.16
CA SER A 65 -3.09 -3.48 -4.31
C SER A 65 -4.59 -3.27 -4.16
N THR A 66 -5.15 -3.67 -3.01
CA THR A 66 -6.60 -3.81 -2.82
C THR A 66 -7.28 -2.43 -2.75
N PRO A 67 -8.26 -2.11 -3.62
CA PRO A 67 -9.12 -0.95 -3.43
C PRO A 67 -10.03 -1.21 -2.22
N SER A 68 -9.93 -0.35 -1.21
CA SER A 68 -10.31 -0.72 0.16
C SER A 68 -11.24 0.27 0.83
N GLU A 69 -12.23 0.81 0.12
CA GLU A 69 -13.16 1.83 0.64
C GLU A 69 -13.87 1.39 1.94
N ASN A 70 -14.39 0.15 1.98
CA ASN A 70 -14.99 -0.41 3.20
C ASN A 70 -14.02 -1.24 4.03
N LEU A 71 -12.97 -1.79 3.40
CA LEU A 71 -12.03 -2.69 4.07
C LEU A 71 -11.10 -1.94 5.02
N CYS A 72 -10.70 -0.70 4.68
CA CYS A 72 -9.79 0.12 5.49
C CYS A 72 -10.34 0.36 6.90
N SER A 73 -11.61 0.74 7.01
CA SER A 73 -12.26 0.99 8.30
C SER A 73 -12.57 -0.31 9.03
N ARG A 74 -12.85 -1.40 8.30
CA ARG A 74 -13.13 -2.71 8.89
C ARG A 74 -11.89 -3.31 9.58
N PHE A 75 -10.73 -3.29 8.91
CA PHE A 75 -9.48 -3.77 9.52
C PHE A 75 -9.09 -2.92 10.71
N CYS A 76 -9.09 -1.60 10.57
CA CYS A 76 -8.83 -0.71 11.70
C CYS A 76 -9.73 -1.02 12.90
N LYS A 77 -11.05 -1.23 12.72
CA LYS A 77 -11.96 -1.58 13.83
C LYS A 77 -11.65 -2.91 14.49
N ILE A 78 -11.25 -3.92 13.71
CA ILE A 78 -10.87 -5.24 14.24
C ILE A 78 -9.57 -5.09 15.03
N ASP A 79 -8.57 -4.43 14.46
CA ASP A 79 -7.28 -4.21 15.12
C ASP A 79 -7.43 -3.37 16.40
N THR A 80 -8.29 -2.33 16.39
CA THR A 80 -8.60 -1.55 17.61
C THR A 80 -9.22 -2.41 18.70
N LYS A 81 -10.06 -3.39 18.33
CA LYS A 81 -10.69 -4.28 19.32
C LYS A 81 -9.66 -5.20 19.99
N ASP A 82 -8.69 -5.69 19.22
CA ASP A 82 -7.74 -6.69 19.70
C ASP A 82 -6.50 -6.05 20.35
N PHE A 83 -6.07 -4.87 19.89
CA PHE A 83 -4.84 -4.21 20.32
C PHE A 83 -5.05 -2.81 20.96
N GLY A 84 -6.28 -2.30 20.97
CA GLY A 84 -6.59 -0.97 21.46
C GLY A 84 -6.22 0.14 20.47
N VAL A 85 -6.19 1.37 20.97
CA VAL A 85 -5.80 2.55 20.17
C VAL A 85 -4.28 2.65 20.14
N VAL A 86 -3.71 2.51 18.94
CA VAL A 86 -2.28 2.57 18.67
C VAL A 86 -2.01 3.84 17.84
N ALA A 87 -1.13 4.70 18.34
CA ALA A 87 -0.81 5.98 17.72
C ALA A 87 -0.27 5.81 16.30
N GLY A 88 -0.81 6.55 15.34
CA GLY A 88 -0.48 6.49 13.92
C GLY A 88 -0.95 5.22 13.18
N VAL A 89 -1.58 4.27 13.87
CA VAL A 89 -2.01 2.98 13.32
C VAL A 89 -3.52 2.86 13.33
N THR A 90 -4.14 2.84 14.52
CA THR A 90 -5.59 2.67 14.66
C THR A 90 -6.32 3.91 15.18
N ASP A 91 -5.58 4.91 15.66
CA ASP A 91 -6.12 6.17 16.19
C ASP A 91 -6.87 7.01 15.15
N LYS A 92 -6.43 6.97 13.88
CA LYS A 92 -7.08 7.69 12.78
C LYS A 92 -8.35 7.02 12.24
N GLY A 93 -8.64 5.78 12.65
CA GLY A 93 -9.88 5.08 12.31
C GLY A 93 -9.92 4.44 10.91
N TYR A 94 -8.81 4.43 10.17
CA TYR A 94 -8.66 3.76 8.88
C TYR A 94 -7.22 3.29 8.66
N SER A 95 -7.04 2.25 7.84
CA SER A 95 -5.73 1.88 7.29
C SER A 95 -5.51 2.52 5.92
N THR A 96 -4.32 3.03 5.64
CA THR A 96 -3.97 3.59 4.33
C THR A 96 -4.04 2.51 3.24
N THR A 97 -4.58 2.86 2.07
CA THR A 97 -4.79 1.89 0.98
C THR A 97 -3.44 1.40 0.43
N SER A 98 -3.22 0.09 0.43
CA SER A 98 -2.06 -0.57 -0.20
C SER A 98 -0.71 0.10 0.14
N PHE A 99 -0.05 0.70 -0.87
CA PHE A 99 1.24 1.39 -0.76
C PHE A 99 1.12 2.92 -0.76
N HIS A 100 -0.10 3.45 -0.82
CA HIS A 100 -0.30 4.89 -0.97
C HIS A 100 0.33 5.67 0.16
N LEU A 101 0.74 6.89 -0.16
CA LEU A 101 1.08 7.87 0.86
C LEU A 101 -0.17 8.23 1.67
N ASP A 102 -0.03 8.27 3.00
CA ASP A 102 -1.13 8.61 3.89
C ASP A 102 -1.69 10.00 3.58
N VAL A 103 -3.02 10.13 3.57
CA VAL A 103 -3.72 11.37 3.17
C VAL A 103 -3.46 12.53 4.15
N ALA A 104 -3.08 12.21 5.40
CA ALA A 104 -2.69 13.22 6.37
C ALA A 104 -1.31 13.85 6.05
N LYS A 105 -0.45 13.19 5.27
CA LYS A 105 0.86 13.71 4.88
C LYS A 105 0.72 14.63 3.66
N GLN A 106 0.76 15.92 3.93
CA GLN A 106 0.69 16.96 2.90
C GLN A 106 2.01 17.03 2.12
N VAL A 107 1.94 16.73 0.82
CA VAL A 107 3.03 16.81 -0.15
C VAL A 107 2.46 17.31 -1.48
N ASN A 108 3.32 17.79 -2.38
CA ASN A 108 2.86 18.08 -3.75
C ASN A 108 2.59 16.77 -4.53
N PRO A 109 1.85 16.83 -5.65
CA PRO A 109 1.51 15.64 -6.43
C PRO A 109 2.73 14.88 -6.98
N ASP A 110 3.79 15.60 -7.38
CA ASP A 110 5.00 15.02 -7.96
C ASP A 110 5.76 14.19 -6.92
N ASP A 111 5.95 14.74 -5.72
CA ASP A 111 6.56 14.08 -4.57
C ASP A 111 5.78 12.83 -4.14
N LYS A 112 4.44 12.90 -4.18
CA LYS A 112 3.59 11.74 -3.92
C LYS A 112 3.81 10.66 -4.98
N MET A 113 3.87 11.05 -6.25
CA MET A 113 4.10 10.13 -7.35
C MET A 113 5.47 9.47 -7.25
N ASP A 114 6.52 10.23 -6.93
CA ASP A 114 7.88 9.73 -6.73
C ASP A 114 7.96 8.76 -5.55
N PHE A 115 7.22 9.03 -4.47
CA PHE A 115 7.10 8.10 -3.35
C PHE A 115 6.42 6.79 -3.75
N GLU A 116 5.36 6.84 -4.56
CA GLU A 116 4.55 5.69 -4.95
C GLU A 116 5.13 4.90 -6.13
N MET A 117 5.99 5.51 -6.96
CA MET A 117 6.55 4.93 -8.20
C MET A 117 7.27 3.56 -8.05
N PRO A 118 7.95 3.23 -6.94
CA PRO A 118 8.63 1.94 -6.82
C PRO A 118 7.69 0.73 -6.74
N TYR A 119 6.47 0.90 -6.21
CA TYR A 119 5.55 -0.21 -5.90
C TYR A 119 4.82 -0.82 -7.11
N PRO A 120 4.38 -0.06 -8.13
CA PRO A 120 3.82 -0.59 -9.37
C PRO A 120 4.63 -1.70 -10.04
N ALA A 121 5.96 -1.58 -10.02
CA ALA A 121 6.85 -2.59 -10.60
C ALA A 121 6.80 -3.93 -9.84
N ILE A 122 6.39 -3.92 -8.57
CA ILE A 122 6.32 -5.09 -7.69
C ILE A 122 4.89 -5.66 -7.69
N ALA A 123 3.87 -4.81 -7.52
CA ALA A 123 2.45 -5.17 -7.40
C ALA A 123 1.71 -5.29 -8.75
N LYS A 124 2.30 -6.01 -9.71
CA LYS A 124 1.80 -6.12 -11.10
C LYS A 124 0.41 -6.77 -11.26
N GLY A 125 -0.17 -7.35 -10.21
CA GLY A 125 -1.53 -7.90 -10.26
C GLY A 125 -2.62 -6.83 -10.26
N GLY A 126 -2.28 -5.61 -9.83
CA GLY A 126 -3.16 -4.45 -9.87
C GLY A 126 -2.65 -3.35 -8.93
N PHE A 127 -2.62 -2.12 -9.45
CA PHE A 127 -2.25 -0.91 -8.71
C PHE A 127 -2.90 0.30 -9.38
N ILE A 128 -2.97 1.39 -8.62
CA ILE A 128 -3.35 2.72 -9.08
C ILE A 128 -2.55 3.73 -8.25
N CYS A 129 -2.20 4.87 -8.84
CA CYS A 129 -1.63 6.02 -8.12
C CYS A 129 -2.59 7.19 -8.32
N TYR A 130 -2.82 7.99 -7.27
CA TYR A 130 -3.68 9.16 -7.33
C TYR A 130 -2.85 10.42 -7.06
N GLY A 131 -2.99 11.43 -7.92
CA GLY A 131 -2.51 12.78 -7.67
C GLY A 131 -3.69 13.67 -7.27
N GLU A 132 -3.56 14.41 -6.18
CA GLU A 132 -4.56 15.40 -5.75
C GLU A 132 -4.18 16.77 -6.31
N SER A 133 -5.02 17.36 -7.15
CA SER A 133 -4.78 18.68 -7.74
C SER A 133 -5.89 19.66 -7.36
N LEU A 134 -5.58 20.96 -7.45
CA LEU A 134 -6.60 22.00 -7.46
C LEU A 134 -7.46 21.91 -8.74
N ASN A 135 -8.47 22.78 -8.88
CA ASN A 135 -9.33 22.81 -10.06
C ASN A 135 -8.49 22.99 -11.35
N MET A 136 -8.48 21.97 -12.21
CA MET A 136 -7.74 21.94 -13.47
C MET A 136 -8.55 22.43 -14.69
N GLN A 137 -9.81 22.86 -14.54
CA GLN A 137 -10.70 23.22 -15.65
C GLN A 137 -10.13 24.26 -16.62
N HIS A 138 -9.27 25.16 -16.14
CA HIS A 138 -8.61 26.19 -16.93
C HIS A 138 -7.08 26.08 -16.95
N ASN A 139 -6.55 24.91 -16.57
CA ASN A 139 -5.11 24.70 -16.41
C ASN A 139 -4.66 23.39 -17.08
N VAL A 140 -4.93 23.26 -18.37
CA VAL A 140 -4.64 22.04 -19.16
C VAL A 140 -3.15 21.81 -19.45
N GLU A 141 -2.28 22.81 -19.20
CA GLU A 141 -0.83 22.72 -19.45
C GLU A 141 -0.02 22.24 -18.24
N ALA A 142 -0.64 22.17 -17.06
CA ALA A 142 -0.01 21.67 -15.84
C ALA A 142 -0.10 20.14 -15.76
#